data_AF-A0AAU9C4D2-F1
#
_entry.id   AF-A0AAU9C4D2-F1
#
_cell.length_a   1.000
_cell.length_b   1.000
_cell.length_c   1.000
_cell.angle_alpha   90.00
_cell.angle_beta   90.00
_cell.angle_gamma   90.00
#
_symmetry.space_group_name_H-M   'P 1'
#
loop_
_entity.id
_entity.type
_entity.pdbx_description
1 polymer ?
#
loop_
_entity_poly.entity_id
_entity_poly.type
_entity_poly.pdbx_seq_one_letter_code
_entity_poly.pdbx_strand_id
1 'polypeptide(L)'
;MARKESQRQERFRKRVGVSRHDPAYYELRTRTGRPMSKEQRKATLKAERMAKHQYLEQASLGITHYITIFLVCSLLGLVGEEIWMWHSQGLTQSRVGVVWGPFSPLYGFGGLMFAIVLWNFRDSKWYEILLVSMGAGAAIEQATGMCMEFFWHAQSWTYLGLPDAITQWVCWRSIVLWAVLGVIFTKVVLPEFVWFIGEPSSKTQAVLVGVLVAFITIDLLATAYCFYRMEQRALGIPPQNAVDVYVDSHFNNDFIEDRFQNLVVGSQLAPNA
;
A
#
# COMPACT_ATOMS: atom_id res chain seq x y z
N MET A 1 -10.56 -6.05 -67.81
CA MET A 1 -9.64 -5.71 -66.71
C MET A 1 -10.05 -6.33 -65.37
N ALA A 2 -11.35 -6.42 -65.04
CA ALA A 2 -11.87 -6.98 -63.79
C ALA A 2 -11.38 -8.40 -63.40
N ARG A 3 -11.15 -9.29 -64.38
CA ARG A 3 -10.69 -10.68 -64.11
C ARG A 3 -9.25 -10.76 -63.58
N LYS A 4 -8.41 -9.77 -63.89
CA LYS A 4 -7.02 -9.70 -63.37
C LYS A 4 -6.98 -9.14 -61.95
N GLU A 5 -7.91 -8.25 -61.61
CA GLU A 5 -8.02 -7.68 -60.24
C GLU A 5 -8.58 -8.71 -59.25
N SER A 6 -9.57 -9.52 -59.65
CA SER A 6 -10.09 -10.58 -58.77
C SER A 6 -9.01 -11.62 -58.44
N GLN A 7 -8.20 -12.02 -59.43
CA GLN A 7 -7.07 -12.93 -59.21
C GLN A 7 -5.96 -12.31 -58.35
N ARG A 8 -5.76 -10.99 -58.44
CA ARG A 8 -4.78 -10.28 -57.61
C ARG A 8 -5.26 -10.17 -56.17
N GLN A 9 -6.55 -9.89 -55.94
CA GLN A 9 -7.17 -9.88 -54.60
C GLN A 9 -7.19 -11.28 -53.97
N GLU A 10 -7.43 -12.33 -54.76
CA GLU A 10 -7.41 -13.71 -54.26
C GLU A 10 -5.99 -14.17 -53.88
N ARG A 11 -4.97 -13.77 -54.65
CA ARG A 11 -3.55 -13.99 -54.30
C ARG A 11 -3.12 -13.16 -53.08
N PHE A 12 -3.65 -11.95 -52.92
CA PHE A 12 -3.39 -11.13 -51.75
C PHE A 12 -4.06 -11.72 -50.49
N ARG A 13 -5.29 -12.22 -50.62
CA ARG A 13 -6.01 -12.92 -49.55
C ARG A 13 -5.31 -14.23 -49.13
N LYS A 14 -4.65 -14.93 -50.07
CA LYS A 14 -3.78 -16.08 -49.77
C LYS A 14 -2.44 -15.69 -49.10
N ARG A 15 -1.92 -14.48 -49.32
CA ARG A 15 -0.69 -13.96 -48.67
C ARG A 15 -0.93 -13.34 -47.30
N VAL A 16 -2.11 -12.75 -47.07
CA VAL A 16 -2.55 -12.22 -45.76
C VAL A 16 -3.27 -13.30 -44.93
N GLY A 17 -3.13 -14.57 -45.36
CA GLY A 17 -3.48 -15.71 -44.54
C GLY A 17 -2.59 -15.70 -43.30
N VAL A 18 -3.17 -15.18 -42.21
CA VAL A 18 -3.05 -15.66 -40.83
C VAL A 18 -2.07 -16.83 -40.79
N SER A 19 -0.94 -16.66 -40.08
CA SER A 19 -0.09 -17.76 -39.66
C SER A 19 -0.99 -18.79 -38.97
N ARG A 20 -1.53 -19.71 -39.76
CA ARG A 20 -2.24 -20.88 -39.30
C ARG A 20 -1.17 -21.65 -38.59
N HIS A 21 -1.14 -21.53 -37.26
CA HIS A 21 -0.47 -22.51 -36.44
C HIS A 21 -0.82 -23.86 -37.03
N ASP A 22 0.22 -24.64 -37.35
CA ASP A 22 0.09 -25.97 -37.90
C ASP A 22 -1.03 -26.70 -37.15
N PRO A 23 -2.02 -27.33 -37.81
CA PRO A 23 -3.04 -28.13 -37.13
C PRO A 23 -2.42 -29.12 -36.12
N ALA A 24 -1.20 -29.59 -36.38
CA ALA A 24 -0.43 -30.41 -35.45
C ALA A 24 -0.16 -29.72 -34.09
N TYR A 25 -0.09 -28.38 -34.05
CA TYR A 25 0.08 -27.61 -32.83
C TYR A 25 -1.16 -27.64 -31.91
N TYR A 26 -2.36 -27.77 -32.47
CA TYR A 26 -3.60 -27.98 -31.70
C TYR A 26 -3.73 -29.43 -31.21
N GLU A 27 -3.17 -30.39 -31.95
CA GLU A 27 -3.15 -31.80 -31.57
C GLU A 27 -2.05 -32.16 -30.58
N LEU A 28 -1.03 -31.32 -30.44
CA LEU A 28 -0.08 -31.35 -29.32
C LEU A 28 -0.81 -30.97 -28.02
N ARG A 29 -1.63 -31.89 -27.50
CA ARG A 29 -1.94 -31.92 -26.07
C ARG A 29 -0.59 -31.98 -25.36
N THR A 30 -0.17 -30.85 -24.78
CA THR A 30 0.94 -30.84 -23.85
C THR A 30 0.60 -31.89 -22.80
N ARG A 31 1.33 -33.01 -22.83
CA ARG A 31 1.16 -34.09 -21.89
C ARG A 31 1.36 -33.42 -20.53
N THR A 32 0.27 -33.23 -19.77
CA THR A 32 0.35 -32.58 -18.45
C THR A 32 1.44 -33.31 -17.70
N GLY A 33 2.53 -32.59 -17.38
CA GLY A 33 3.74 -33.18 -16.83
C GLY A 33 3.38 -34.11 -15.68
N ARG A 34 4.09 -35.24 -15.56
CA ARG A 34 3.86 -36.22 -14.48
C ARG A 34 3.82 -35.45 -13.16
N PRO A 35 2.79 -35.62 -12.31
CA PRO A 35 2.68 -34.87 -11.07
C PRO A 35 3.95 -35.10 -10.24
N MET A 36 4.57 -34.01 -9.78
CA MET A 36 5.81 -34.09 -9.01
C MET A 36 5.63 -35.01 -7.80
N SER A 37 6.57 -35.94 -7.62
CA SER A 37 6.63 -36.79 -6.44
C SER A 37 6.82 -35.96 -5.17
N LYS A 38 6.47 -36.51 -4.00
CA LYS A 38 6.66 -35.83 -2.71
C LYS A 38 8.12 -35.44 -2.46
N GLU A 39 9.07 -36.26 -2.93
CA GLU A 39 10.50 -35.99 -2.82
C GLU A 39 10.93 -34.84 -3.72
N GLN A 40 10.49 -34.81 -4.98
CA GLN A 40 10.74 -33.70 -5.90
C GLN A 40 10.19 -32.39 -5.34
N ARG A 41 8.97 -32.38 -4.78
CA ARG A 41 8.39 -31.18 -4.14
C ARG A 41 9.24 -30.69 -2.97
N LYS A 42 9.69 -31.59 -2.09
CA LYS A 42 10.57 -31.24 -0.97
C LYS A 42 11.91 -30.68 -1.45
N ALA A 43 12.49 -31.27 -2.50
CA ALA A 43 13.74 -30.80 -3.09
C ALA A 43 13.57 -29.40 -3.71
N THR A 44 12.49 -29.15 -4.46
CA THR A 44 12.19 -27.83 -5.03
C THR A 44 12.01 -26.78 -3.95
N LEU A 45 11.21 -27.05 -2.90
CA LEU A 45 11.02 -26.12 -1.78
C LEU A 45 12.34 -25.82 -1.04
N LYS A 46 13.22 -26.83 -0.89
CA LYS A 46 14.54 -26.63 -0.28
C LYS A 46 15.42 -25.74 -1.16
N ALA A 47 15.44 -25.99 -2.47
CA ALA A 47 16.21 -25.19 -3.42
C ALA A 47 15.72 -23.74 -3.45
N GLU A 48 14.40 -23.53 -3.46
CA GLU A 48 13.79 -22.19 -3.41
C GLU A 48 14.17 -21.44 -2.12
N ARG A 49 14.11 -22.10 -0.96
CA ARG A 49 14.55 -21.50 0.32
C ARG A 49 16.03 -21.13 0.32
N MET A 50 16.88 -21.98 -0.26
CA MET A 50 18.33 -21.69 -0.35
C MET A 50 18.60 -20.51 -1.28
N ALA A 51 17.93 -20.45 -2.44
CA ALA A 51 18.02 -19.32 -3.36
C ALA A 51 17.54 -18.02 -2.72
N LYS A 52 16.43 -18.07 -1.98
CA LYS A 52 15.92 -16.94 -1.22
C LYS A 52 16.90 -16.44 -0.17
N HIS A 53 17.47 -17.35 0.63
CA HIS A 53 18.48 -16.98 1.63
C HIS A 53 19.69 -16.29 0.99
N GLN A 54 20.22 -16.86 -0.09
CA GLN A 54 21.36 -16.27 -0.82
C GLN A 54 21.03 -14.88 -1.39
N TYR A 55 19.83 -14.71 -1.93
CA TYR A 55 19.37 -13.41 -2.43
C TYR A 55 19.27 -12.38 -1.30
N LEU A 56 18.65 -12.73 -0.18
CA LEU A 56 18.44 -11.81 0.95
C LEU A 56 19.73 -11.39 1.65
N GLU A 57 20.77 -12.22 1.62
CA GLU A 57 22.10 -11.85 2.14
C GLU A 57 22.73 -10.69 1.34
N GLN A 58 22.48 -10.65 0.03
CA GLN A 58 23.05 -9.65 -0.89
C GLN A 58 22.09 -8.50 -1.18
N ALA A 59 20.80 -8.66 -0.89
CA ALA A 59 19.78 -7.68 -1.17
C ALA A 59 20.00 -6.39 -0.37
N SER A 60 19.69 -5.27 -1.02
CA SER A 60 19.56 -3.96 -0.38
C SER A 60 18.22 -3.33 -0.78
N LEU A 61 17.65 -2.52 0.12
CA LEU A 61 16.40 -1.83 -0.17
C LEU A 61 16.65 -0.66 -1.13
N GLY A 62 16.37 -0.90 -2.41
CA GLY A 62 16.30 0.13 -3.44
C GLY A 62 14.96 0.89 -3.49
N ILE A 63 14.88 1.93 -4.32
CA ILE A 63 13.71 2.81 -4.48
C ILE A 63 12.43 2.01 -4.81
N THR A 64 12.52 1.02 -5.70
CA THR A 64 11.39 0.16 -6.06
C THR A 64 10.83 -0.59 -4.84
N HIS A 65 11.69 -1.04 -3.93
CA HIS A 65 11.26 -1.69 -2.70
C HIS A 65 10.53 -0.71 -1.79
N TYR A 66 11.09 0.49 -1.58
CA TYR A 66 10.47 1.50 -0.74
C TYR A 66 9.07 1.91 -1.23
N ILE A 67 8.92 2.16 -2.53
CA ILE A 67 7.62 2.50 -3.11
C ILE A 67 6.64 1.34 -2.94
N THR A 68 7.08 0.11 -3.24
CA THR A 68 6.19 -1.05 -3.14
C THR A 68 5.79 -1.35 -1.70
N ILE A 69 6.72 -1.22 -0.74
CA ILE A 69 6.43 -1.33 0.69
C ILE A 69 5.40 -0.27 1.09
N PHE A 70 5.60 0.99 0.70
CA PHE A 70 4.62 2.05 0.95
C PHE A 70 3.23 1.70 0.40
N LEU A 71 3.16 1.27 -0.86
CA LEU A 71 1.90 0.92 -1.53
C LEU A 71 1.17 -0.21 -0.81
N VAL A 72 1.86 -1.31 -0.53
CA VAL A 72 1.21 -2.48 0.04
C VAL A 72 0.91 -2.26 1.52
N CYS A 73 1.77 -1.59 2.29
CA CYS A 73 1.44 -1.21 3.66
C CYS A 73 0.25 -0.25 3.71
N SER A 74 0.11 0.67 2.75
CA SER A 74 -1.07 1.54 2.64
C SER A 74 -2.38 0.76 2.49
N LEU A 75 -2.35 -0.34 1.73
CA LEU A 75 -3.51 -1.21 1.51
C LEU A 75 -3.74 -2.18 2.67
N LEU A 76 -2.69 -2.88 3.12
CA LEU A 76 -2.78 -3.87 4.20
C LEU A 76 -3.15 -3.23 5.52
N GLY A 77 -2.70 -2.01 5.80
CA GLY A 77 -3.08 -1.27 6.98
C GLY A 77 -4.59 -1.00 7.01
N LEU A 78 -5.18 -0.58 5.88
CA LEU A 78 -6.62 -0.38 5.76
C LEU A 78 -7.40 -1.66 5.99
N VAL A 79 -7.03 -2.74 5.29
CA VAL A 79 -7.69 -4.05 5.43
C VAL A 79 -7.56 -4.56 6.88
N GLY A 80 -6.38 -4.43 7.48
CA GLY A 80 -6.14 -4.84 8.86
C GLY A 80 -7.00 -4.07 9.85
N GLU A 81 -7.13 -2.75 9.66
CA GLU A 81 -7.95 -1.91 10.52
C GLU A 81 -9.45 -2.16 10.31
N GLU A 82 -9.92 -2.37 9.08
CA GLU A 82 -11.31 -2.75 8.81
C GLU A 82 -11.67 -4.08 9.48
N ILE A 83 -10.79 -5.10 9.39
CA ILE A 83 -10.98 -6.39 10.07
C ILE A 83 -11.02 -6.19 11.60
N TRP A 84 -10.12 -5.38 12.14
CA TRP A 84 -10.07 -5.09 13.58
C TRP A 84 -11.34 -4.40 14.05
N MET A 85 -11.81 -3.38 13.34
CA MET A 85 -13.03 -2.63 13.67
C MET A 85 -14.28 -3.51 13.57
N TRP A 86 -14.36 -4.35 12.54
CA TRP A 86 -15.44 -5.32 12.41
C TRP A 86 -15.48 -6.30 13.59
N HIS A 87 -14.33 -6.82 14.01
CA HIS A 87 -14.27 -7.76 15.13
C HIS A 87 -14.52 -7.09 16.49
N SER A 88 -13.98 -5.88 16.71
CA SER A 88 -14.01 -5.20 18.01
C SER A 88 -15.29 -4.42 18.26
N GLN A 89 -15.86 -3.77 17.23
CA GLN A 89 -17.00 -2.86 17.37
C GLN A 89 -18.21 -3.25 16.50
N GLY A 90 -18.07 -4.21 15.59
CA GLY A 90 -19.13 -4.59 14.65
C GLY A 90 -19.45 -3.53 13.61
N LEU A 91 -18.59 -2.51 13.47
CA LEU A 91 -18.77 -1.39 12.55
C LEU A 91 -17.77 -1.47 11.41
N THR A 92 -18.22 -1.15 10.20
CA THR A 92 -17.37 -0.90 9.04
C THR A 92 -17.31 0.60 8.83
N GLN A 93 -16.16 1.21 9.13
CA GLN A 93 -15.90 2.62 8.84
C GLN A 93 -14.87 2.72 7.74
N SER A 94 -15.06 3.64 6.79
CA SER A 94 -14.04 3.93 5.79
C SER A 94 -12.89 4.69 6.45
N ARG A 95 -11.67 4.18 6.28
CA ARG A 95 -10.44 4.76 6.85
C ARG A 95 -9.39 5.11 5.81
N VAL A 96 -9.84 5.17 4.56
CA VAL A 96 -9.06 5.64 3.41
C VAL A 96 -8.51 7.03 3.68
N GLY A 97 -7.24 7.23 3.32
CA GLY A 97 -6.52 8.47 3.57
C GLY A 97 -6.43 9.38 2.35
N VAL A 98 -7.09 9.02 1.24
CA VAL A 98 -7.12 9.82 0.00
C VAL A 98 -8.49 9.80 -0.67
N VAL A 99 -8.72 10.81 -1.50
CA VAL A 99 -10.01 11.09 -2.15
C VAL A 99 -10.37 10.05 -3.20
N TRP A 100 -9.43 9.59 -4.04
CA TRP A 100 -9.75 8.63 -5.11
C TRP A 100 -9.38 7.19 -4.79
N GLY A 101 -8.13 6.95 -4.39
CA GLY A 101 -7.57 5.62 -4.22
C GLY A 101 -7.98 4.94 -2.92
N PRO A 102 -7.94 3.60 -2.85
CA PRO A 102 -8.14 2.85 -1.62
C PRO A 102 -6.86 2.83 -0.78
N PHE A 103 -6.14 3.96 -0.66
CA PHE A 103 -4.83 4.01 0.01
C PHE A 103 -4.91 4.82 1.30
N SER A 104 -4.16 4.38 2.31
CA SER A 104 -3.89 5.17 3.50
C SER A 104 -2.41 5.55 3.53
N PRO A 105 -2.06 6.80 3.18
CA PRO A 105 -0.69 7.29 3.26
C PRO A 105 -0.11 7.13 4.66
N LEU A 106 -0.94 7.25 5.69
CA LEU A 106 -0.57 7.02 7.09
C LEU A 106 0.03 5.61 7.27
N TYR A 107 -0.67 4.56 6.84
CA TYR A 107 -0.18 3.19 6.94
C TYR A 107 1.00 2.92 6.02
N GLY A 108 1.02 3.52 4.83
CA GLY A 108 2.14 3.44 3.90
C GLY A 108 3.43 4.00 4.48
N PHE A 109 3.39 5.24 4.99
CA PHE A 109 4.55 5.89 5.61
C PHE A 109 4.97 5.17 6.89
N GLY A 110 4.02 4.76 7.72
CA GLY A 110 4.30 3.97 8.93
C GLY A 110 5.06 2.69 8.60
N GLY A 111 4.55 1.88 7.67
CA GLY A 111 5.20 0.64 7.22
C GLY A 111 6.56 0.88 6.55
N LEU A 112 6.70 1.95 5.76
CA LEU A 112 7.97 2.32 5.13
C LEU A 112 9.04 2.71 6.17
N MET A 113 8.70 3.59 7.10
CA MET A 113 9.63 4.00 8.17
C MET A 113 10.02 2.80 9.03
N PHE A 114 9.05 1.94 9.36
CA PHE A 114 9.29 0.72 10.11
C PHE A 114 10.22 -0.24 9.35
N ALA A 115 10.04 -0.39 8.03
CA ALA A 115 10.95 -1.18 7.19
C ALA A 115 12.37 -0.61 7.15
N ILE A 116 12.53 0.70 7.00
CA ILE A 116 13.84 1.36 6.99
C ILE A 116 14.59 1.10 8.30
N VAL A 117 13.91 1.23 9.44
CA VAL A 117 14.51 0.99 10.76
C VAL A 117 14.86 -0.49 10.92
N LEU A 118 13.89 -1.38 10.70
CA LEU A 118 14.02 -2.80 11.02
C LEU A 118 14.87 -3.60 10.03
N TRP A 119 15.09 -3.09 8.81
CA TRP A 119 15.98 -3.72 7.83
C TRP A 119 17.39 -3.94 8.37
N ASN A 120 17.88 -3.03 9.20
CA ASN A 120 19.20 -3.12 9.82
C ASN A 120 19.27 -4.20 10.92
N PHE A 121 18.13 -4.65 11.43
CA PHE A 121 18.01 -5.66 12.48
C PHE A 121 17.50 -7.00 11.93
N ARG A 122 17.47 -7.18 10.61
CA ARG A 122 16.91 -8.41 9.99
C ARG A 122 17.62 -9.68 10.41
N ASP A 123 18.92 -9.61 10.69
CA ASP A 123 19.75 -10.74 11.14
C ASP A 123 19.87 -10.82 12.67
N SER A 124 19.39 -9.80 13.39
CA SER A 124 19.40 -9.76 14.86
C SER A 124 18.51 -10.83 15.49
N LYS A 125 18.73 -11.06 16.79
CA LYS A 125 17.90 -11.95 17.60
C LYS A 125 16.52 -11.34 17.81
N TRP A 126 15.51 -12.18 18.02
CA TRP A 126 14.11 -11.76 18.12
C TRP A 126 13.86 -10.71 19.22
N TYR A 127 14.57 -10.78 20.35
CA TYR A 127 14.41 -9.82 21.45
C TYR A 127 14.99 -8.43 21.12
N GLU A 128 16.05 -8.35 20.30
CA GLU A 128 16.61 -7.07 19.85
C GLU A 128 15.63 -6.37 18.91
N ILE A 129 15.07 -7.14 17.97
CA ILE A 129 14.02 -6.66 17.06
C ILE A 129 12.81 -6.18 17.86
N LEU A 130 12.41 -6.95 18.88
CA LEU A 130 11.29 -6.58 19.76
C LEU A 130 11.52 -5.21 20.40
N LEU A 131 12.68 -4.96 21.00
CA LEU A 131 13.01 -3.69 21.65
C LEU A 131 13.05 -2.52 20.67
N VAL A 132 13.68 -2.71 19.50
CA VAL A 132 13.73 -1.67 18.46
C VAL A 132 12.33 -1.37 17.93
N SER A 133 11.50 -2.41 17.76
CA SER A 133 10.13 -2.29 17.26
C SER A 133 9.23 -1.54 18.23
N MET A 134 9.39 -1.78 19.54
CA MET A 134 8.70 -1.01 20.59
C MET A 134 9.00 0.49 20.45
N GLY A 135 10.29 0.84 20.38
CA GLY A 135 10.72 2.23 20.28
C GLY A 135 10.30 2.89 18.96
N ALA A 136 10.53 2.20 17.84
CA ALA A 136 10.20 2.72 16.51
C ALA A 136 8.69 2.88 16.32
N GLY A 137 7.88 1.89 16.73
CA GLY A 137 6.43 1.95 16.65
C GLY A 137 5.86 3.09 17.51
N ALA A 138 6.30 3.20 18.76
CA ALA A 138 5.90 4.29 19.64
C ALA A 138 6.29 5.67 19.08
N ALA A 139 7.50 5.81 18.54
CA ALA A 139 7.96 7.06 17.95
C ALA A 139 7.15 7.45 16.70
N ILE A 140 6.84 6.48 15.82
CA ILE A 140 6.00 6.71 14.63
C ILE A 140 4.59 7.11 15.05
N GLU A 141 3.98 6.39 16.00
CA GLU A 141 2.62 6.66 16.49
C GLU A 141 2.54 8.05 17.14
N GLN A 142 3.49 8.36 18.02
CA GLN A 142 3.63 9.66 18.68
C GLN A 142 3.80 10.80 17.66
N ALA A 143 4.76 10.67 16.74
CA ALA A 143 5.05 11.70 15.75
C ALA A 143 3.85 11.92 14.83
N THR A 144 3.17 10.84 14.43
CA THR A 144 2.01 10.96 13.55
C THR A 144 0.85 11.69 14.26
N GLY A 145 0.52 11.28 15.49
CA GLY A 145 -0.51 11.95 16.27
C GLY A 145 -0.22 13.45 16.45
N MET A 146 1.02 13.78 16.83
CA MET A 146 1.47 15.17 16.96
C MET A 146 1.38 15.95 15.66
N CYS A 147 1.83 15.38 14.54
CA CYS A 147 1.76 16.06 13.24
C CYS A 147 0.32 16.27 12.79
N MET A 148 -0.56 15.29 13.02
CA MET A 148 -1.98 15.39 12.69
C MET A 148 -2.64 16.55 13.43
N GLU A 149 -2.36 16.67 14.73
CA GLU A 149 -2.91 17.74 15.54
C GLU A 149 -2.29 19.10 15.22
N PHE A 150 -0.96 19.16 15.04
CA PHE A 150 -0.23 20.41 14.81
C PHE A 150 -0.56 21.06 13.45
N PHE A 151 -0.60 20.27 12.37
CA PHE A 151 -0.79 20.80 11.02
C PHE A 151 -2.26 20.92 10.60
N TRP A 152 -3.12 20.02 11.08
CA TRP A 152 -4.52 19.94 10.62
C TRP A 152 -5.55 20.17 11.73
N HIS A 153 -5.12 20.38 12.97
CA HIS A 153 -6.02 20.49 14.13
C HIS A 153 -7.04 19.35 14.15
N ALA A 154 -6.55 18.14 13.88
CA ALA A 154 -7.35 16.95 13.72
C ALA A 154 -6.82 15.82 14.61
N GLN A 155 -7.71 14.92 14.98
CA GLN A 155 -7.38 13.74 15.77
C GLN A 155 -8.14 12.54 15.23
N SER A 156 -7.42 11.44 15.00
CA SER A 156 -8.00 10.16 14.59
C SER A 156 -8.03 9.12 15.73
N TRP A 157 -7.14 9.26 16.73
CA TRP A 157 -7.21 8.49 17.98
C TRP A 157 -6.62 9.28 19.15
N THR A 158 -7.05 8.91 20.36
CA THR A 158 -6.44 9.35 21.62
C THR A 158 -6.56 8.22 22.65
N TYR A 159 -5.54 8.09 23.48
CA TYR A 159 -5.55 7.21 24.65
C TYR A 159 -5.70 7.99 25.95
N LEU A 160 -5.84 9.32 25.90
CA LEU A 160 -6.00 10.15 27.08
C LEU A 160 -7.22 9.67 27.90
N GLY A 161 -7.04 9.49 29.21
CA GLY A 161 -8.06 8.95 30.11
C GLY A 161 -8.10 7.42 30.22
N LEU A 162 -7.29 6.69 29.44
CA LEU A 162 -7.09 5.26 29.64
C LEU A 162 -6.00 4.99 30.69
N PRO A 163 -6.12 3.95 31.52
CA PRO A 163 -5.17 3.66 32.60
C PRO A 163 -3.78 3.23 32.10
N ASP A 164 -3.67 2.79 30.84
CA ASP A 164 -2.43 2.34 30.23
C ASP A 164 -1.83 3.36 29.24
N ALA A 165 -2.34 4.60 29.23
CA ALA A 165 -1.81 5.69 28.43
C ALA A 165 -0.42 6.11 28.92
N ILE A 166 0.50 6.31 27.97
CA ILE A 166 1.83 6.87 28.21
C ILE A 166 1.86 8.33 27.76
N THR A 167 1.25 8.58 26.59
CA THR A 167 0.99 9.91 26.05
C THR A 167 -0.44 9.94 25.50
N GLN A 168 -0.87 11.08 24.95
CA GLN A 168 -2.15 11.18 24.24
C GLN A 168 -2.26 10.17 23.09
N TRP A 169 -1.15 9.79 22.43
CA TRP A 169 -1.17 8.92 21.24
C TRP A 169 -0.42 7.60 21.41
N VAL A 170 0.19 7.33 22.56
CA VAL A 170 0.90 6.07 22.84
C VAL A 170 0.40 5.44 24.14
N CYS A 171 0.16 4.14 24.14
CA CYS A 171 -0.22 3.37 25.32
C CYS A 171 0.55 2.05 25.40
N TRP A 172 0.57 1.39 26.56
CA TRP A 172 1.33 0.14 26.74
C TRP A 172 0.90 -0.97 25.79
N ARG A 173 -0.39 -1.11 25.52
CA ARG A 173 -0.87 -2.11 24.55
C ARG A 173 -0.39 -1.83 23.13
N SER A 174 -0.29 -0.55 22.72
CA SER A 174 0.20 -0.22 21.37
C SER A 174 1.68 -0.54 21.27
N ILE A 175 2.48 -0.24 22.29
CA ILE A 175 3.90 -0.63 22.36
C ILE A 175 4.07 -2.15 22.22
N VAL A 176 3.30 -2.95 22.97
CA VAL A 176 3.37 -4.42 22.88
C VAL A 176 2.96 -4.92 21.49
N LEU A 177 1.91 -4.32 20.91
CA LEU A 177 1.47 -4.63 19.56
C LEU A 177 2.57 -4.34 18.53
N TRP A 178 3.21 -3.17 18.59
CA TRP A 178 4.36 -2.83 17.74
C TRP A 178 5.54 -3.76 17.93
N ALA A 179 5.80 -4.20 19.17
CA ALA A 179 6.85 -5.15 19.49
C ALA A 179 6.66 -6.49 18.75
N VAL A 180 5.46 -7.07 18.84
CA VAL A 180 5.11 -8.34 18.21
C VAL A 180 5.05 -8.19 16.69
N LEU A 181 4.38 -7.15 16.21
CA LEU A 181 4.28 -6.86 14.77
C LEU A 181 5.66 -6.65 14.16
N GLY A 182 6.57 -5.97 14.82
CA GLY A 182 7.92 -5.74 14.29
C GLY A 182 8.76 -7.00 14.18
N VAL A 183 8.61 -7.96 15.11
CA VAL A 183 9.26 -9.28 14.98
C VAL A 183 8.70 -10.05 13.78
N ILE A 184 7.37 -10.10 13.65
CA ILE A 184 6.69 -10.76 12.51
C ILE A 184 7.09 -10.07 11.20
N PHE A 185 7.08 -8.74 11.18
CA PHE A 185 7.41 -7.94 10.01
C PHE A 185 8.85 -8.20 9.57
N THR A 186 9.80 -8.16 10.50
CA THR A 186 11.23 -8.32 10.18
C THR A 186 11.59 -9.75 9.78
N LYS A 187 11.03 -10.76 10.44
CA LYS A 187 11.42 -12.17 10.22
C LYS A 187 10.58 -12.89 9.17
N VAL A 188 9.36 -12.40 8.91
CA VAL A 188 8.41 -13.05 7.99
C VAL A 188 8.07 -12.13 6.84
N VAL A 189 7.49 -10.95 7.09
CA VAL A 189 6.92 -10.13 6.02
C VAL A 189 7.99 -9.53 5.11
N LEU A 190 8.99 -8.85 5.67
CA LEU A 190 10.01 -8.11 4.94
C LEU A 190 10.89 -9.01 4.05
N PRO A 191 11.35 -10.20 4.52
CA PRO A 191 12.08 -11.15 3.66
C PRO A 191 11.24 -11.72 2.52
N GLU A 192 9.95 -12.01 2.74
CA GLU A 192 9.04 -12.43 1.67
C GLU A 192 8.83 -11.28 0.67
N PHE A 193 8.62 -10.06 1.15
CA PHE A 193 8.45 -8.89 0.30
C PHE A 193 9.62 -8.65 -0.65
N VAL A 194 10.83 -8.62 -0.09
CA VAL A 194 12.04 -8.36 -0.88
C VAL A 194 12.24 -9.47 -1.91
N TRP A 195 12.00 -10.72 -1.53
CA TRP A 195 12.03 -11.85 -2.47
C TRP A 195 11.00 -11.74 -3.60
N PHE A 196 9.75 -11.39 -3.29
CA PHE A 196 8.67 -11.29 -4.29
C PHE A 196 8.86 -10.10 -5.24
N ILE A 197 9.33 -8.96 -4.73
CA ILE A 197 9.62 -7.79 -5.57
C ILE A 197 10.82 -8.09 -6.47
N GLY A 198 11.83 -8.77 -5.93
CA GLY A 198 13.09 -9.04 -6.60
C GLY A 198 13.83 -7.77 -6.99
N GLU A 199 14.90 -7.92 -7.76
CA GLU A 199 15.50 -6.77 -8.41
C GLU A 199 14.58 -6.25 -9.53
N PRO A 200 14.46 -4.93 -9.72
CA PRO A 200 13.69 -4.35 -10.82
C PRO A 200 14.33 -4.71 -12.16
N SER A 201 13.97 -5.88 -12.66
CA SER A 201 14.62 -6.54 -13.80
C SER A 201 13.90 -6.25 -15.12
N SER A 202 12.70 -5.65 -15.07
CA SER A 202 11.91 -5.34 -16.27
C SER A 202 11.53 -3.86 -16.35
N LYS A 203 11.58 -3.32 -17.58
CA LYS A 203 11.04 -1.99 -17.90
C LYS A 203 9.57 -1.85 -17.50
N THR A 204 8.79 -2.93 -17.61
CA THR A 204 7.38 -2.98 -17.23
C THR A 204 7.18 -2.68 -15.74
N GLN A 205 7.98 -3.28 -14.86
CA GLN A 205 7.89 -3.04 -13.41
C GLN A 205 8.20 -1.58 -13.08
N ALA A 206 9.24 -1.00 -13.70
CA ALA A 206 9.58 0.41 -13.52
C ALA A 206 8.47 1.37 -13.99
N VAL A 207 7.87 1.11 -15.17
CA VAL A 207 6.74 1.93 -15.67
C VAL A 207 5.53 1.80 -14.75
N LEU A 208 5.16 0.58 -14.33
CA LEU A 208 4.03 0.36 -13.44
C LEU A 208 4.20 1.11 -12.12
N VAL A 209 5.38 0.97 -11.48
CA VAL A 209 5.70 1.66 -10.24
C VAL A 209 5.67 3.18 -10.45
N GLY A 210 6.23 3.69 -11.55
CA GLY A 210 6.20 5.11 -11.88
C GLY A 210 4.78 5.67 -12.04
N VAL A 211 3.89 4.94 -12.72
CA VAL A 211 2.48 5.33 -12.87
C VAL A 211 1.76 5.34 -11.52
N LEU A 212 1.99 4.33 -10.67
CA LEU A 212 1.38 4.26 -9.33
C LEU A 212 1.84 5.40 -8.42
N VAL A 213 3.13 5.75 -8.46
CA VAL A 213 3.66 6.92 -7.74
C VAL A 213 2.99 8.20 -8.23
N ALA A 214 2.95 8.42 -9.55
CA ALA A 214 2.32 9.60 -10.11
C ALA A 214 0.84 9.70 -9.70
N PHE A 215 0.10 8.60 -9.76
CA PHE A 215 -1.30 8.55 -9.33
C PHE A 215 -1.45 8.95 -7.85
N ILE A 216 -0.68 8.34 -6.94
CA ILE A 216 -0.77 8.64 -5.51
C ILE A 216 -0.33 10.07 -5.20
N THR A 217 0.71 10.58 -5.87
CA THR A 217 1.12 11.98 -5.70
C THR A 217 0.01 12.92 -6.11
N ILE A 218 -0.66 12.68 -7.24
CA ILE A 218 -1.79 13.49 -7.70
C ILE A 218 -2.96 13.40 -6.71
N ASP A 219 -3.27 12.21 -6.20
CA ASP A 219 -4.36 11.97 -5.25
C ASP A 219 -4.08 12.63 -3.88
N LEU A 220 -2.84 12.57 -3.39
CA LEU A 220 -2.41 13.29 -2.18
C LEU A 220 -2.57 14.81 -2.33
N LEU A 221 -2.16 15.37 -3.47
CA LEU A 221 -2.30 16.80 -3.75
C LEU A 221 -3.78 17.20 -3.85
N ALA A 222 -4.59 16.41 -4.53
CA ALA A 222 -6.03 16.63 -4.62
C ALA A 222 -6.70 16.53 -3.25
N THR A 223 -6.32 15.54 -2.44
CA THR A 223 -6.81 15.35 -1.06
C THR A 223 -6.48 16.57 -0.20
N ALA A 224 -5.22 17.02 -0.22
CA ALA A 224 -4.79 18.22 0.50
C ALA A 224 -5.58 19.47 0.05
N TYR A 225 -5.83 19.62 -1.26
CA TYR A 225 -6.61 20.72 -1.79
C TYR A 225 -8.09 20.65 -1.37
N CYS A 226 -8.68 19.46 -1.28
CA CYS A 226 -10.04 19.27 -0.79
C CYS A 226 -10.17 19.68 0.68
N PHE A 227 -9.20 19.32 1.53
CA PHE A 227 -9.16 19.76 2.93
C PHE A 227 -8.95 21.28 3.06
N TYR A 228 -8.07 21.86 2.23
CA TYR A 228 -7.90 23.32 2.17
C TYR A 228 -9.19 24.06 1.76
N ARG A 229 -9.94 23.53 0.79
CA ARG A 229 -11.26 24.07 0.42
C ARG A 229 -12.29 23.89 1.53
N MET A 230 -12.30 22.75 2.22
CA MET A 230 -13.18 22.51 3.37
C MET A 230 -12.96 23.56 4.46
N GLU A 231 -11.71 23.88 4.80
CA GLU A 231 -11.37 24.93 5.76
C GLU A 231 -11.84 26.31 5.28
N GLN A 232 -11.59 26.67 4.03
CA GLN A 232 -12.07 27.95 3.48
C GLN A 232 -13.60 28.07 3.50
N ARG A 233 -14.33 26.97 3.24
CA ARG A 233 -15.80 26.94 3.36
C ARG A 233 -16.24 27.15 4.80
N ALA A 234 -15.54 26.56 5.76
CA ALA A 234 -15.79 26.79 7.19
C ALA A 234 -15.57 28.25 7.60
N LEU A 235 -14.63 28.94 6.95
CA LEU A 235 -14.38 30.38 7.12
C LEU A 235 -15.31 31.29 6.29
N GLY A 236 -16.24 30.72 5.51
CA GLY A 236 -17.18 31.47 4.67
C GLY A 236 -16.57 32.11 3.41
N ILE A 237 -15.39 31.65 2.97
CA ILE A 237 -14.69 32.19 1.80
C ILE A 237 -15.23 31.53 0.52
N PRO A 238 -15.83 32.29 -0.42
CA PRO A 238 -16.38 31.74 -1.67
C PRO A 238 -15.26 31.27 -2.63
N PRO A 239 -15.58 30.37 -3.58
CA PRO A 239 -14.61 29.88 -4.57
C PRO A 239 -14.07 31.03 -5.44
N GLN A 240 -12.75 31.07 -5.64
CA GLN A 240 -12.07 32.16 -6.35
C GLN A 240 -11.72 31.80 -7.80
N ASN A 241 -11.64 30.52 -8.12
CA ASN A 241 -11.26 30.03 -9.44
C ASN A 241 -12.09 28.80 -9.88
N ALA A 242 -11.91 28.37 -11.13
CA ALA A 242 -12.64 27.22 -11.68
C ALA A 242 -12.35 25.90 -10.96
N VAL A 243 -11.14 25.73 -10.41
CA VAL A 243 -10.76 24.55 -9.63
C VAL A 243 -11.53 24.53 -8.30
N ASP A 244 -11.65 25.67 -7.62
CA ASP A 244 -12.44 25.79 -6.40
C ASP A 244 -13.90 25.43 -6.64
N VAL A 245 -14.50 25.93 -7.73
CA VAL A 245 -15.88 25.59 -8.11
C VAL A 245 -16.03 24.09 -8.37
N TYR A 246 -15.06 23.48 -9.07
CA TYR A 246 -15.08 22.04 -9.32
C TYR A 246 -14.97 21.23 -8.02
N VAL A 247 -14.05 21.60 -7.13
CA VAL A 247 -13.82 20.91 -5.86
C VAL A 247 -15.00 21.10 -4.91
N ASP A 248 -15.57 22.30 -4.82
CA ASP A 248 -16.75 22.55 -3.98
C ASP A 248 -17.99 21.81 -4.48
N SER A 249 -18.10 21.54 -5.78
CA SER A 249 -19.24 20.82 -6.37
C SER A 249 -19.09 19.30 -6.33
N HIS A 250 -17.88 18.76 -6.41
CA HIS A 250 -17.63 17.31 -6.49
C HIS A 250 -17.07 16.69 -5.19
N PHE A 251 -16.37 17.49 -4.38
CA PHE A 251 -15.76 17.11 -3.11
C PHE A 251 -16.22 18.06 -2.00
N ASN A 252 -17.54 18.15 -1.85
CA ASN A 252 -18.20 18.94 -0.83
C ASN A 252 -17.96 18.34 0.58
N ASN A 253 -18.48 19.00 1.61
CA ASN A 253 -18.28 18.55 3.00
C ASN A 253 -18.91 17.16 3.24
N ASP A 254 -20.09 16.90 2.67
CA ASP A 254 -20.77 15.59 2.80
C ASP A 254 -19.90 14.45 2.23
N PHE A 255 -19.25 14.66 1.08
CA PHE A 255 -18.32 13.69 0.52
C PHE A 255 -17.13 13.44 1.45
N ILE A 256 -16.55 14.50 2.03
CA ILE A 256 -15.40 14.37 2.92
C ILE A 256 -15.80 13.62 4.20
N GLU A 257 -16.97 13.92 4.79
CA GLU A 257 -17.47 13.24 5.98
C GLU A 257 -17.75 11.75 5.71
N ASP A 258 -18.35 11.41 4.57
CA ASP A 258 -18.58 10.00 4.19
C ASP A 258 -17.30 9.25 3.84
N ARG A 259 -16.31 9.94 3.25
CA ARG A 259 -15.04 9.34 2.84
C ARG A 259 -14.06 9.16 4.00
N PHE A 260 -14.00 10.13 4.92
CA PHE A 260 -13.03 10.19 6.04
C PHE A 260 -13.73 10.05 7.39
N GLN A 261 -14.49 8.97 7.57
CA GLN A 261 -15.38 8.75 8.72
C GLN A 261 -14.66 8.66 10.08
N ASN A 262 -13.34 8.48 10.09
CA ASN A 262 -12.51 8.39 11.29
C ASN A 262 -11.87 9.72 11.72
N LEU A 263 -12.03 10.81 10.96
CA LEU A 263 -11.35 12.06 11.21
C LEU A 263 -12.25 13.04 11.95
N VAL A 264 -11.83 13.50 13.13
CA VAL A 264 -12.47 14.62 13.84
C VAL A 264 -11.62 15.88 13.61
N VAL A 265 -12.24 16.95 13.11
CA VAL A 265 -11.57 18.23 12.77
C VAL A 265 -12.20 19.38 13.56
N GLY A 266 -11.38 20.24 14.17
CA GLY A 266 -11.83 21.51 14.75
C GLY A 266 -12.24 21.48 16.23
N SER A 267 -13.25 22.29 16.59
CA SER A 267 -13.63 22.65 17.99
C SER A 267 -14.11 21.52 18.91
N GLN A 268 -14.12 20.27 18.44
CA GLN A 268 -14.51 19.08 19.23
C GLN A 268 -13.31 18.38 19.88
N LEU A 269 -12.09 18.86 19.67
CA LEU A 269 -10.91 18.37 20.37
C LEU A 269 -10.92 18.88 21.81
N ALA A 270 -10.90 17.96 22.78
CA ALA A 270 -10.66 18.33 24.17
C ALA A 270 -9.30 19.03 24.25
N PRO A 271 -9.18 20.17 24.96
CA PRO A 271 -7.91 20.87 25.08
C PRO A 271 -6.87 19.93 25.70
N ASN A 272 -5.65 19.95 25.16
CA ASN A 272 -4.52 19.25 25.74
C ASN A 272 -4.35 19.71 27.18
N ALA A 273 -4.51 18.78 28.12
CA ALA A 273 -4.24 19.01 29.54
C ALA A 273 -2.73 19.01 29.80
#